data_AF-A0A959FH55-F1
#
_entry.id   AF-A0A959FH55-F1
#
_cell.length_a   1.000
_cell.length_b   1.000
_cell.length_c   1.000
_cell.angle_alpha   90.00
_cell.angle_beta   90.00
_cell.angle_gamma   90.00
#
_symmetry.space_group_name_H-M   'P 1'
#
loop_
_entity.id
_entity.type
_entity.pdbx_description
1 polymer ?
#
loop_
_entity_poly.entity_id
_entity_poly.type
_entity_poly.pdbx_seq_one_letter_code
_entity_poly.pdbx_strand_id
1 'polypeptide(L)'
;MRNIVWLCTLLLAVACQPVSEITSTGSDQPTIGPTELPFTPLSLDDMSAFQPTASNWSIAGQVLSDHTKEHDITAQPGTGVLINQNNETDKDDLYTNWEHGDLEIFLDFMMPKGSNSGVYFQGRYEVQLLDSWLVDDPTAGDCGGIYERWDESKPEGQKGYEGHAPRLNAAKAPGLWQQFHIIFRAPRFDEAGNKVGNARFEKVVHNGKLIQEDVELFGPTRGAFFEDEAATGPLVIQGDHGPVAFRNIRYKRHFDEPRLELADLHYQYYEIDGPITELPDFDSLQVVKEGTTDSLVYSKLSERNEQVAYVFSGQLQAPKAGDYLFTVYSDDGSQLFINGEMILDNDGKHDYEPKSGLINLTEGSHDFRLTYFNNNWGQGLTVYFEGPEMKRQPLVSRIPKYSRRDRPQLIVEPDGGPEMVRSFVMYKGEKLTHVMSVGDPSGLHYTVDLRRGSLLQFWRGGFADVTEMWYQRGEPQLLQPLAMEVETNAGLLGAELSSADGVYPLERGDALQFKAYDINEVGQPVFQYKVGASLLSDHYQPGEDGR
;
A
#
# COMPACT_ATOMS: atom_id res chain seq x y z
N MET A 1 -61.91 41.34 13.69
CA MET A 1 -61.37 40.65 14.88
C MET A 1 -61.85 39.21 14.89
N ARG A 2 -60.99 38.29 14.52
CA ARG A 2 -61.10 36.85 14.80
C ARG A 2 -59.71 36.26 14.57
N ASN A 3 -58.99 36.04 15.67
CA ASN A 3 -57.68 35.39 15.71
C ASN A 3 -57.89 33.88 15.76
N ILE A 4 -57.24 33.15 14.86
CA ILE A 4 -57.06 31.70 14.93
C ILE A 4 -55.55 31.46 15.05
N VAL A 5 -55.20 30.80 16.15
CA VAL A 5 -53.87 30.31 16.51
C VAL A 5 -53.53 29.13 15.60
N TRP A 6 -52.35 29.15 14.97
CA TRP A 6 -51.76 27.96 14.33
C TRP A 6 -50.48 27.57 15.06
N LEU A 7 -50.54 26.36 15.62
CA LEU A 7 -49.43 25.58 16.14
C LEU A 7 -48.76 24.90 14.92
N CYS A 8 -47.50 25.21 14.62
CA CYS A 8 -46.73 24.49 13.60
C CYS A 8 -45.75 23.55 14.30
N THR A 9 -46.11 22.28 14.33
CA THR A 9 -45.21 21.16 14.61
C THR A 9 -44.56 20.78 13.28
N LEU A 10 -43.26 21.04 13.10
CA LEU A 10 -42.51 20.57 11.94
C LEU A 10 -41.88 19.22 12.29
N LEU A 11 -42.47 18.12 11.79
CA LEU A 11 -41.81 16.82 11.72
C LEU A 11 -40.82 16.85 10.55
N LEU A 12 -39.52 16.80 10.84
CA LEU A 12 -38.49 16.39 9.88
C LEU A 12 -38.50 14.85 9.80
N ALA A 13 -39.16 14.30 8.78
CA ALA A 13 -38.95 12.93 8.36
C ALA A 13 -37.77 12.91 7.37
N VAL A 14 -36.58 12.53 7.85
CA VAL A 14 -35.45 12.16 7.00
C VAL A 14 -35.76 10.78 6.43
N ALA A 15 -36.03 10.70 5.13
CA ALA A 15 -36.13 9.43 4.43
C ALA A 15 -34.70 8.94 4.13
N CYS A 16 -34.13 8.11 5.01
CA CYS A 16 -33.07 7.19 4.65
C CYS A 16 -33.69 6.05 3.83
N GLN A 17 -33.41 5.96 2.54
CA GLN A 17 -33.59 4.71 1.81
C GLN A 17 -32.32 3.86 1.97
N PRO A 18 -32.44 2.57 2.29
CA PRO A 18 -31.30 1.67 2.33
C PRO A 18 -30.77 1.45 0.91
N VAL A 19 -29.45 1.61 0.74
CA VAL A 19 -28.73 1.19 -0.47
C VAL A 19 -28.95 -0.31 -0.61
N SER A 20 -29.62 -0.71 -1.69
CA SER A 20 -29.81 -2.11 -2.03
C SER A 20 -28.49 -2.65 -2.56
N GLU A 21 -27.96 -3.72 -1.95
CA GLU A 21 -26.82 -4.46 -2.50
C GLU A 21 -27.13 -4.91 -3.92
N ILE A 22 -26.40 -4.36 -4.89
CA ILE A 22 -26.38 -4.88 -6.25
C ILE A 22 -25.59 -6.17 -6.20
N THR A 23 -26.30 -7.30 -6.16
CA THR A 23 -25.74 -8.61 -6.43
C THR A 23 -25.37 -8.65 -7.91
N SER A 24 -24.09 -8.44 -8.19
CA SER A 24 -23.48 -8.70 -9.50
C SER A 24 -23.59 -10.19 -9.82
N THR A 25 -24.52 -10.55 -10.71
CA THR A 25 -24.55 -11.86 -11.35
C THR A 25 -23.35 -12.00 -12.28
N GLY A 26 -22.68 -13.15 -12.19
CA GLY A 26 -21.36 -13.42 -12.74
C GLY A 26 -21.18 -13.10 -14.24
N SER A 27 -20.06 -12.45 -14.52
CA SER A 27 -19.33 -12.62 -15.75
C SER A 27 -18.06 -13.40 -15.43
N ASP A 28 -17.79 -14.48 -16.16
CA ASP A 28 -16.53 -15.25 -16.14
C ASP A 28 -15.36 -14.34 -16.55
N GLN A 29 -14.88 -13.55 -15.59
CA GLN A 29 -13.53 -13.02 -15.58
C GLN A 29 -12.65 -14.10 -14.97
N PRO A 30 -11.46 -14.40 -15.51
CA PRO A 30 -10.54 -15.33 -14.87
C PRO A 30 -10.31 -14.83 -13.45
N THR A 31 -10.73 -15.63 -12.47
CA THR A 31 -10.49 -15.34 -11.06
C THR A 31 -8.98 -15.36 -10.86
N ILE A 32 -8.38 -14.18 -10.83
CA ILE A 32 -7.02 -14.01 -10.33
C ILE A 32 -7.10 -14.47 -8.87
N GLY A 33 -6.48 -15.62 -8.57
CA GLY A 33 -6.39 -16.13 -7.21
C GLY A 33 -5.73 -15.10 -6.29
N PRO A 34 -5.86 -15.25 -4.96
CA PRO A 34 -5.25 -14.32 -4.02
C PRO A 34 -3.74 -14.16 -4.32
N THR A 35 -3.26 -12.92 -4.32
CA THR A 35 -1.84 -12.59 -4.54
C THR A 35 -1.04 -12.58 -3.24
N GLU A 36 -1.73 -12.58 -2.10
CA GLU A 36 -1.18 -12.62 -0.76
C GLU A 36 -2.18 -13.27 0.23
N LEU A 37 -1.69 -13.76 1.37
CA LEU A 37 -2.54 -14.17 2.49
C LEU A 37 -3.21 -12.95 3.14
N PRO A 38 -4.37 -13.11 3.78
CA PRO A 38 -5.05 -12.00 4.44
C PRO A 38 -4.26 -11.48 5.64
N PHE A 39 -4.43 -10.19 5.95
CA PHE A 39 -3.92 -9.58 7.18
C PHE A 39 -4.76 -9.98 8.39
N THR A 40 -4.10 -10.18 9.53
CA THR A 40 -4.78 -10.37 10.81
C THR A 40 -5.26 -9.01 11.34
N PRO A 41 -6.56 -8.79 11.56
CA PRO A 41 -7.04 -7.59 12.21
C PRO A 41 -6.67 -7.61 13.69
N LEU A 42 -6.21 -6.48 14.24
CA LEU A 42 -6.12 -6.27 15.68
C LEU A 42 -7.52 -5.87 16.17
N SER A 43 -8.18 -6.72 16.97
CA SER A 43 -9.50 -6.39 17.51
C SER A 43 -9.41 -5.17 18.43
N LEU A 44 -10.34 -4.24 18.23
CA LEU A 44 -10.56 -3.04 19.05
C LEU A 44 -11.98 -3.06 19.64
N ASP A 45 -12.46 -4.26 19.99
CA ASP A 45 -13.72 -4.45 20.72
C ASP A 45 -13.55 -4.16 22.22
N ASP A 46 -12.35 -4.40 22.75
CA ASP A 46 -11.91 -4.10 24.10
C ASP A 46 -10.37 -3.92 24.14
N MET A 47 -9.80 -3.75 25.33
CA MET A 47 -8.36 -3.56 25.53
C MET A 47 -7.55 -4.88 25.58
N SER A 48 -8.16 -6.04 25.30
CA SER A 48 -7.51 -7.35 25.48
C SER A 48 -6.30 -7.59 24.59
N ALA A 49 -6.19 -6.87 23.46
CA ALA A 49 -5.02 -6.92 22.57
C ALA A 49 -3.76 -6.24 23.16
N PHE A 50 -3.89 -5.59 24.31
CA PHE A 50 -2.83 -4.78 24.93
C PHE A 50 -2.52 -5.27 26.35
N GLN A 51 -1.34 -4.90 26.82
CA GLN A 51 -0.98 -5.07 28.24
C GLN A 51 -1.79 -4.10 29.12
N PRO A 52 -1.94 -4.38 30.43
CA PRO A 52 -2.58 -3.44 31.35
C PRO A 52 -1.87 -2.07 31.31
N THR A 53 -2.67 -1.00 31.24
CA THR A 53 -2.20 0.39 31.07
C THR A 53 -3.10 1.36 31.86
N ALA A 54 -2.68 2.62 32.02
CA ALA A 54 -3.48 3.66 32.65
C ALA A 54 -4.71 4.08 31.83
N SER A 55 -5.59 4.88 32.45
CA SER A 55 -6.87 5.28 31.87
C SER A 55 -6.79 6.30 30.73
N ASN A 56 -5.60 6.75 30.35
CA ASN A 56 -5.44 7.56 29.14
C ASN A 56 -5.81 6.76 27.88
N TRP A 57 -5.66 5.43 27.91
CA TRP A 57 -6.06 4.57 26.81
C TRP A 57 -7.46 3.98 27.01
N SER A 58 -8.28 4.07 25.96
CA SER A 58 -9.62 3.46 25.97
C SER A 58 -10.10 3.10 24.57
N ILE A 59 -11.20 2.33 24.50
CA ILE A 59 -11.92 2.01 23.27
C ILE A 59 -13.15 2.90 23.13
N ALA A 60 -13.34 3.42 21.92
CA ALA A 60 -14.45 4.27 21.51
C ALA A 60 -15.04 3.81 20.18
N GLY A 61 -16.25 4.30 19.85
CA GLY A 61 -16.88 4.07 18.55
C GLY A 61 -16.46 5.08 17.49
N GLN A 62 -16.17 6.31 17.93
CA GLN A 62 -15.80 7.41 17.06
C GLN A 62 -15.01 8.45 17.85
N VAL A 63 -14.14 9.18 17.15
CA VAL A 63 -13.47 10.38 17.66
C VAL A 63 -13.72 11.57 16.75
N LEU A 64 -13.78 12.75 17.36
CA LEU A 64 -13.91 14.04 16.70
C LEU A 64 -12.82 14.97 17.23
N SER A 65 -12.31 15.84 16.37
CA SER A 65 -11.31 16.84 16.71
C SER A 65 -11.57 18.12 15.93
N ASP A 66 -11.57 19.25 16.63
CA ASP A 66 -11.61 20.59 16.06
C ASP A 66 -10.20 21.02 15.66
N HIS A 67 -9.92 21.00 14.36
CA HIS A 67 -8.60 21.35 13.79
C HIS A 67 -8.09 22.76 14.15
N THR A 68 -8.91 23.62 14.77
CA THR A 68 -8.51 24.96 15.21
C THR A 68 -8.00 25.00 16.65
N LYS A 69 -8.21 23.94 17.44
CA LYS A 69 -7.89 23.86 18.87
C LYS A 69 -6.76 22.88 19.14
N GLU A 70 -5.78 23.31 19.93
CA GLU A 70 -4.68 22.44 20.38
C GLU A 70 -5.21 21.27 21.19
N HIS A 71 -4.73 20.06 20.86
CA HIS A 71 -4.99 18.81 21.61
C HIS A 71 -6.48 18.46 21.79
N ASP A 72 -7.36 19.01 20.94
CA ASP A 72 -8.80 18.75 21.02
C ASP A 72 -9.13 17.37 20.45
N ILE A 73 -9.55 16.44 21.31
CA ILE A 73 -10.14 15.17 20.90
C ILE A 73 -11.29 14.80 21.82
N THR A 74 -12.40 14.36 21.22
CA THR A 74 -13.56 13.88 21.96
C THR A 74 -13.98 12.51 21.44
N ALA A 75 -14.06 11.54 22.34
CA ALA A 75 -14.55 10.20 22.06
C ALA A 75 -16.08 10.11 22.20
N GLN A 76 -16.70 9.27 21.38
CA GLN A 76 -18.09 8.84 21.54
C GLN A 76 -18.15 7.34 21.88
N PRO A 77 -19.10 6.90 22.72
CA PRO A 77 -19.22 5.49 23.11
C PRO A 77 -19.36 4.54 21.92
N GLY A 78 -18.71 3.37 21.99
CA GLY A 78 -18.75 2.31 20.98
C GLY A 78 -17.44 1.53 20.93
N THR A 79 -17.21 0.79 19.85
CA THR A 79 -15.97 0.02 19.63
C THR A 79 -15.36 0.31 18.26
N GLY A 80 -14.11 -0.11 18.06
CA GLY A 80 -13.39 0.01 16.78
C GLY A 80 -12.39 1.17 16.69
N VAL A 81 -12.33 2.05 17.69
CA VAL A 81 -11.32 3.12 17.79
C VAL A 81 -10.58 3.01 19.11
N LEU A 82 -9.26 2.87 19.05
CA LEU A 82 -8.37 3.06 20.20
C LEU A 82 -8.06 4.55 20.33
N ILE A 83 -8.13 5.11 21.53
CA ILE A 83 -7.82 6.52 21.77
C ILE A 83 -6.92 6.69 23.00
N ASN A 84 -5.91 7.56 22.86
CA ASN A 84 -5.15 8.17 23.94
C ASN A 84 -5.71 9.56 24.26
N GLN A 85 -6.08 9.79 25.52
CA GLN A 85 -6.42 11.10 26.08
C GLN A 85 -5.57 11.34 27.32
N ASN A 86 -4.27 11.57 27.10
CA ASN A 86 -3.32 11.74 28.18
C ASN A 86 -3.50 13.08 28.92
N ASN A 87 -3.03 13.09 30.16
CA ASN A 87 -2.99 14.26 31.02
C ASN A 87 -1.75 14.18 31.93
N GLU A 88 -1.60 15.10 32.89
CA GLU A 88 -0.43 15.14 33.77
C GLU A 88 -0.23 13.85 34.61
N THR A 89 -1.32 13.13 34.91
CA THR A 89 -1.32 11.91 35.74
C THR A 89 -1.51 10.62 34.95
N ASP A 90 -2.31 10.63 33.88
CA ASP A 90 -2.55 9.47 33.02
C ASP A 90 -1.79 9.68 31.70
N LYS A 91 -0.65 9.00 31.56
CA LYS A 91 0.26 9.20 30.43
C LYS A 91 1.09 7.95 30.15
N ASP A 92 0.52 6.78 30.41
CA ASP A 92 1.24 5.53 30.16
C ASP A 92 1.30 5.26 28.66
N ASP A 93 2.39 4.63 28.21
CA ASP A 93 2.49 4.08 26.85
C ASP A 93 1.68 2.79 26.72
N LEU A 94 1.35 2.43 25.48
CA LEU A 94 0.55 1.24 25.19
C LEU A 94 1.39 0.16 24.51
N TYR A 95 1.40 -1.03 25.09
CA TYR A 95 2.14 -2.19 24.59
C TYR A 95 1.16 -3.24 24.09
N THR A 96 1.42 -3.81 22.92
CA THR A 96 0.70 -5.02 22.50
C THR A 96 0.97 -6.18 23.46
N ASN A 97 -0.03 -7.05 23.64
CA ASN A 97 0.13 -8.27 24.44
C ASN A 97 0.90 -9.39 23.68
N TRP A 98 1.21 -9.14 22.41
CA TRP A 98 1.99 -10.00 21.53
C TRP A 98 3.27 -9.29 21.07
N GLU A 99 4.26 -10.10 20.68
CA GLU A 99 5.50 -9.63 20.05
C GLU A 99 5.55 -9.97 18.55
N HIS A 100 6.46 -9.31 17.84
CA HIS A 100 6.73 -9.52 16.41
C HIS A 100 8.23 -9.54 16.10
N GLY A 101 8.60 -10.30 15.06
CA GLY A 101 9.87 -10.16 14.35
C GLY A 101 9.74 -9.11 13.25
N ASP A 102 9.83 -9.55 11.99
CA ASP A 102 9.39 -8.74 10.85
C ASP A 102 7.88 -8.44 11.00
N LEU A 103 7.46 -7.26 10.57
CA LEU A 103 6.08 -6.81 10.67
C LEU A 103 5.67 -6.03 9.43
N GLU A 104 4.63 -6.49 8.75
CA GLU A 104 3.89 -5.68 7.80
C GLU A 104 2.59 -5.24 8.46
N ILE A 105 2.35 -3.93 8.51
CA ILE A 105 1.21 -3.36 9.24
C ILE A 105 0.54 -2.25 8.45
N PHE A 106 -0.78 -2.28 8.42
CA PHE A 106 -1.61 -1.12 8.12
C PHE A 106 -2.22 -0.63 9.42
N LEU A 107 -2.24 0.69 9.59
CA LEU A 107 -2.99 1.34 10.66
C LEU A 107 -3.52 2.67 10.17
N ASP A 108 -4.75 3.01 10.57
CA ASP A 108 -5.26 4.36 10.42
C ASP A 108 -5.05 5.09 11.75
N PHE A 109 -4.66 6.36 11.68
CA PHE A 109 -4.47 7.20 12.86
C PHE A 109 -5.09 8.59 12.67
N MET A 110 -5.49 9.24 13.75
CA MET A 110 -5.96 10.62 13.78
C MET A 110 -5.19 11.39 14.84
N MET A 111 -4.71 12.58 14.48
CA MET A 111 -4.04 13.48 15.39
C MET A 111 -4.79 14.81 15.49
N PRO A 112 -5.09 15.29 16.70
CA PRO A 112 -5.47 16.67 16.96
C PRO A 112 -4.34 17.65 16.66
N LYS A 113 -4.69 18.93 16.56
CA LYS A 113 -3.72 19.99 16.29
C LYS A 113 -2.66 20.02 17.39
N GLY A 114 -1.39 20.13 16.97
CA GLY A 114 -0.23 20.21 17.86
C GLY A 114 0.07 18.95 18.67
N SER A 115 -0.58 17.82 18.36
CA SER A 115 -0.33 16.56 19.07
C SER A 115 0.98 15.89 18.63
N ASN A 116 1.51 15.01 19.49
CA ASN A 116 2.72 14.23 19.30
C ASN A 116 2.53 12.83 19.93
N SER A 117 2.98 11.80 19.22
CA SER A 117 3.05 10.40 19.65
C SER A 117 4.11 9.69 18.79
N GLY A 118 4.20 8.37 18.85
CA GLY A 118 5.12 7.58 18.04
C GLY A 118 4.71 6.13 18.03
N VAL A 119 4.97 5.44 16.91
CA VAL A 119 4.79 3.99 16.82
C VAL A 119 6.17 3.33 16.81
N TYR A 120 6.46 2.61 17.89
CA TYR A 120 7.74 1.96 18.11
C TYR A 120 7.64 0.48 17.75
N PHE A 121 8.40 0.09 16.73
CA PHE A 121 8.55 -1.31 16.33
C PHE A 121 9.52 -2.00 17.29
N GLN A 122 9.09 -3.13 17.85
CA GLN A 122 9.80 -3.86 18.91
C GLN A 122 10.11 -3.01 20.15
N GLY A 123 9.36 -1.91 20.37
CA GLY A 123 9.64 -0.90 21.40
C GLY A 123 10.95 -0.13 21.21
N ARG A 124 11.56 -0.17 20.01
CA ARG A 124 12.94 0.29 19.75
C ARG A 124 13.07 1.29 18.62
N TYR A 125 12.26 1.14 17.58
CA TYR A 125 12.43 1.89 16.34
C TYR A 125 11.17 2.70 16.07
N GLU A 126 11.27 4.00 16.27
CA GLU A 126 10.15 4.92 16.14
C GLU A 126 9.90 5.34 14.69
N VAL A 127 8.66 5.14 14.25
CA VAL A 127 8.06 5.95 13.19
C VAL A 127 7.25 7.05 13.88
N GLN A 128 7.68 8.29 13.63
CA GLN A 128 7.19 9.47 14.33
C GLN A 128 5.74 9.80 13.98
N LEU A 129 4.96 10.25 14.97
CA LEU A 129 3.63 10.82 14.78
C LEU A 129 3.61 12.25 15.32
N LEU A 130 3.51 13.22 14.41
CA LEU A 130 3.39 14.64 14.75
C LEU A 130 2.28 15.28 13.91
N ASP A 131 1.61 16.31 14.44
CA ASP A 131 0.84 17.21 13.58
C ASP A 131 1.80 17.99 12.66
N SER A 132 1.97 17.46 11.44
CA SER A 132 2.85 18.03 10.42
C SER A 132 2.11 18.62 9.22
N TRP A 133 0.78 18.85 9.25
CA TRP A 133 -0.02 19.19 8.03
C TRP A 133 0.55 20.32 7.15
N LEU A 134 1.17 21.34 7.75
CA LEU A 134 1.69 22.52 7.04
C LEU A 134 3.22 22.66 7.15
N VAL A 135 3.92 21.56 7.40
CA VAL A 135 5.38 21.54 7.44
C VAL A 135 5.91 21.44 6.00
N ASP A 136 6.64 22.46 5.55
CA ASP A 136 7.19 22.51 4.20
C ASP A 136 8.42 21.59 4.05
N ASP A 137 9.36 21.69 5.02
CA ASP A 137 10.61 20.92 5.04
C ASP A 137 10.61 19.92 6.22
N PRO A 138 10.09 18.70 6.05
CA PRO A 138 9.98 17.76 7.14
C PRO A 138 11.36 17.25 7.58
N THR A 139 11.50 17.01 8.88
CA THR A 139 12.67 16.44 9.53
C THR A 139 12.40 15.01 9.99
N ALA A 140 13.39 14.36 10.61
CA ALA A 140 13.18 13.07 11.26
C ALA A 140 12.16 13.14 12.42
N GLY A 141 11.92 14.34 12.97
CA GLY A 141 10.94 14.58 14.04
C GLY A 141 9.52 14.88 13.55
N ASP A 142 9.28 14.89 12.24
CA ASP A 142 7.95 15.09 11.64
C ASP A 142 7.25 13.77 11.33
N CYS A 143 5.94 13.83 11.06
CA CYS A 143 5.11 12.64 10.83
C CYS A 143 5.67 11.72 9.74
N GLY A 144 5.94 10.46 10.10
CA GLY A 144 6.53 9.46 9.22
C GLY A 144 8.06 9.54 9.09
N GLY A 145 8.71 10.45 9.81
CA GLY A 145 10.13 10.40 10.06
C GLY A 145 10.53 9.15 10.84
N ILE A 146 11.69 8.60 10.52
CA ILE A 146 12.33 7.59 11.37
C ILE A 146 13.21 8.37 12.32
N TYR A 147 12.86 8.33 13.61
CA TYR A 147 13.42 9.26 14.58
C TYR A 147 14.91 9.03 14.81
N GLU A 148 15.58 10.10 15.23
CA GLU A 148 17.03 10.08 15.42
C GLU A 148 17.46 9.22 16.61
N ARG A 149 18.68 8.74 16.54
CA ARG A 149 19.41 8.20 17.69
C ARG A 149 20.03 9.35 18.46
N TRP A 150 20.36 9.10 19.73
CA TRP A 150 20.85 10.12 20.63
C TRP A 150 22.18 9.75 21.28
N ASP A 151 23.13 10.67 21.28
CA ASP A 151 24.43 10.53 21.93
C ASP A 151 24.70 11.74 22.83
N GLU A 152 24.49 11.55 24.13
CA GLU A 152 24.70 12.60 25.15
C GLU A 152 26.15 13.09 25.25
N SER A 153 27.12 12.33 24.71
CA SER A 153 28.52 12.72 24.73
C SER A 153 28.88 13.75 23.64
N LYS A 154 28.02 13.93 22.63
CA LYS A 154 28.23 14.90 21.56
C LYS A 154 27.87 16.33 22.00
N PRO A 155 28.44 17.37 21.34
CA PRO A 155 28.08 18.76 21.60
C PRO A 155 26.58 19.03 21.43
N GLU A 156 26.07 20.03 22.15
CA GLU A 156 24.68 20.49 22.01
C GLU A 156 24.38 20.85 20.54
N GLY A 157 23.21 20.42 20.03
CA GLY A 157 22.85 20.51 18.62
C GLY A 157 23.49 19.45 17.69
N GLN A 158 24.31 18.54 18.22
CA GLN A 158 24.89 17.40 17.47
C GLN A 158 24.60 16.04 18.13
N LYS A 159 23.79 16.03 19.19
CA LYS A 159 23.43 14.82 19.94
C LYS A 159 22.55 13.88 19.12
N GLY A 160 21.66 14.45 18.31
CA GLY A 160 20.85 13.74 17.33
C GLY A 160 21.67 13.28 16.13
N TYR A 161 21.54 12.01 15.74
CA TYR A 161 22.19 11.46 14.55
C TYR A 161 21.40 10.28 13.98
N GLU A 162 21.64 9.93 12.71
CA GLU A 162 20.97 8.80 12.03
C GLU A 162 19.43 8.89 12.02
N GLY A 163 18.86 10.11 12.15
CA GLY A 163 17.45 10.37 11.87
C GLY A 163 17.20 10.49 10.36
N HIS A 164 16.06 10.00 9.90
CA HIS A 164 15.67 10.05 8.48
C HIS A 164 14.35 10.80 8.32
N ALA A 165 14.43 11.98 7.71
CA ALA A 165 13.25 12.74 7.30
C ALA A 165 12.43 11.95 6.26
N PRO A 166 11.08 12.05 6.28
CA PRO A 166 10.27 11.51 5.21
C PRO A 166 10.57 12.23 3.89
N ARG A 167 10.53 11.50 2.77
CA ARG A 167 10.82 12.03 1.42
C ARG A 167 9.92 13.21 1.03
N LEU A 168 8.70 13.25 1.58
CA LEU A 168 7.73 14.33 1.40
C LEU A 168 6.81 14.35 2.62
N ASN A 169 6.20 15.50 2.87
CA ASN A 169 5.14 15.61 3.85
C ASN A 169 3.80 15.12 3.25
N ALA A 170 3.29 14.01 3.77
CA ALA A 170 2.01 13.43 3.35
C ALA A 170 0.90 13.64 4.38
N ALA A 171 1.11 14.50 5.38
CA ALA A 171 0.16 14.71 6.46
C ALA A 171 -1.10 15.45 5.98
N LYS A 172 -2.26 15.03 6.48
CA LYS A 172 -3.55 15.71 6.33
C LYS A 172 -3.78 16.67 7.49
N ALA A 173 -4.79 17.52 7.35
CA ALA A 173 -5.24 18.42 8.42
C ALA A 173 -5.54 17.67 9.73
N PRO A 174 -5.25 18.29 10.89
CA PRO A 174 -5.62 17.74 12.18
C PRO A 174 -7.08 17.34 12.26
N GLY A 175 -7.36 16.22 12.92
CA GLY A 175 -8.70 15.64 13.02
C GLY A 175 -9.16 14.83 11.81
N LEU A 176 -8.36 14.77 10.73
CA LEU A 176 -8.60 13.82 9.63
C LEU A 176 -7.89 12.48 9.90
N TRP A 177 -8.51 11.40 9.44
CA TRP A 177 -7.88 10.07 9.46
C TRP A 177 -6.80 9.96 8.38
N GLN A 178 -5.64 9.52 8.83
CA GLN A 178 -4.45 9.23 8.06
C GLN A 178 -4.20 7.73 8.06
N GLN A 179 -3.41 7.23 7.12
CA GLN A 179 -3.07 5.81 7.03
C GLN A 179 -1.58 5.62 6.87
N PHE A 180 -1.03 4.68 7.64
CA PHE A 180 0.27 4.10 7.39
C PHE A 180 0.16 2.68 6.84
N HIS A 181 1.04 2.35 5.89
CA HIS A 181 1.43 0.99 5.53
C HIS A 181 2.94 0.87 5.70
N ILE A 182 3.37 0.03 6.64
CA ILE A 182 4.77 -0.08 7.05
C ILE A 182 5.21 -1.53 6.89
N ILE A 183 6.39 -1.72 6.27
CA ILE A 183 7.10 -2.99 6.19
C ILE A 183 8.39 -2.83 6.97
N PHE A 184 8.43 -3.48 8.13
CA PHE A 184 9.56 -3.49 9.05
C PHE A 184 10.23 -4.87 9.05
N ARG A 185 11.56 -4.87 8.97
CA ARG A 185 12.41 -6.03 9.13
C ARG A 185 13.17 -5.92 10.45
N ALA A 186 13.00 -6.91 11.32
CA ALA A 186 13.71 -6.99 12.60
C ALA A 186 15.25 -7.12 12.42
N PRO A 187 16.05 -6.81 13.46
CA PRO A 187 17.46 -7.17 13.45
C PRO A 187 17.62 -8.70 13.44
N ARG A 188 18.74 -9.17 12.89
CA ARG A 188 19.05 -10.60 12.70
C ARG A 188 20.20 -11.01 13.60
N PHE A 189 20.11 -12.19 14.18
CA PHE A 189 21.10 -12.75 15.09
C PHE A 189 21.52 -14.16 14.65
N ASP A 190 22.79 -14.52 14.86
CA ASP A 190 23.24 -15.89 14.73
C ASP A 190 22.85 -16.74 15.95
N GLU A 191 23.12 -18.05 15.89
CA GLU A 191 22.84 -18.99 17.00
C GLU A 191 23.60 -18.65 18.29
N ALA A 192 24.71 -17.90 18.19
CA ALA A 192 25.48 -17.44 19.34
C ALA A 192 24.95 -16.12 19.92
N GLY A 193 23.88 -15.55 19.33
CA GLY A 193 23.28 -14.28 19.74
C GLY A 193 24.02 -13.04 19.24
N ASN A 194 24.98 -13.17 18.32
CA ASN A 194 25.63 -12.00 17.72
C ASN A 194 24.74 -11.42 16.62
N LYS A 195 24.64 -10.09 16.58
CA LYS A 195 23.91 -9.40 15.50
C LYS A 195 24.63 -9.62 14.16
N VAL A 196 23.91 -10.18 13.20
CA VAL A 196 24.36 -10.43 11.81
C VAL A 196 23.61 -9.60 10.77
N GLY A 197 22.57 -8.87 11.19
CA GLY A 197 21.86 -7.94 10.32
C GLY A 197 21.13 -6.87 11.13
N ASN A 198 21.14 -5.66 10.63
CA ASN A 198 20.44 -4.52 11.24
C ASN A 198 18.93 -4.59 10.99
N ALA A 199 18.17 -3.95 11.88
CA ALA A 199 16.76 -3.65 11.62
C ALA A 199 16.63 -2.70 10.42
N ARG A 200 15.46 -2.71 9.78
CA ARG A 200 15.23 -1.92 8.56
C ARG A 200 13.76 -1.60 8.38
N PHE A 201 13.45 -0.34 8.07
CA PHE A 201 12.18 0.01 7.46
C PHE A 201 12.31 -0.17 5.95
N GLU A 202 11.85 -1.31 5.44
CA GLU A 202 11.89 -1.59 4.00
C GLU A 202 10.97 -0.63 3.24
N LYS A 203 9.84 -0.27 3.87
CA LYS A 203 8.86 0.66 3.32
C LYS A 203 8.09 1.37 4.42
N VAL A 204 7.88 2.68 4.29
CA VAL A 204 6.84 3.43 5.02
C VAL A 204 6.04 4.21 3.98
N VAL A 205 4.75 3.93 3.90
CA VAL A 205 3.79 4.64 3.05
C VAL A 205 2.83 5.40 3.93
N HIS A 206 2.70 6.71 3.69
CA HIS A 206 1.77 7.59 4.39
C HIS A 206 0.74 8.13 3.41
N ASN A 207 -0.55 7.85 3.66
CA ASN A 207 -1.65 8.28 2.79
C ASN A 207 -1.42 7.92 1.31
N GLY A 208 -0.89 6.73 1.04
CA GLY A 208 -0.59 6.24 -0.31
C GLY A 208 0.75 6.71 -0.90
N LYS A 209 1.48 7.61 -0.23
CA LYS A 209 2.79 8.12 -0.68
C LYS A 209 3.94 7.38 -0.01
N LEU A 210 4.90 6.90 -0.80
CA LEU A 210 6.13 6.28 -0.29
C LEU A 210 7.04 7.34 0.33
N ILE A 211 7.13 7.38 1.66
CA ILE A 211 7.88 8.40 2.39
C ILE A 211 9.22 7.89 2.95
N GLN A 212 9.37 6.58 3.17
CA GLN A 212 10.64 5.94 3.51
C GLN A 212 10.79 4.65 2.71
N GLU A 213 12.01 4.32 2.31
CA GLU A 213 12.32 3.08 1.60
C GLU A 213 13.74 2.64 1.95
N ASP A 214 13.87 1.35 2.30
CA ASP A 214 15.16 0.69 2.54
C ASP A 214 16.05 1.38 3.59
N VAL A 215 15.45 1.93 4.66
CA VAL A 215 16.18 2.65 5.71
C VAL A 215 16.73 1.66 6.73
N GLU A 216 18.05 1.53 6.78
CA GLU A 216 18.79 0.67 7.72
C GLU A 216 18.99 1.35 9.08
N LEU A 217 18.77 0.62 10.17
CA LEU A 217 18.84 1.13 11.54
C LEU A 217 19.99 0.46 12.29
N PHE A 218 20.95 1.26 12.75
CA PHE A 218 22.15 0.75 13.43
C PHE A 218 21.96 0.54 14.93
N GLY A 219 20.78 0.84 15.47
CA GLY A 219 20.36 0.61 16.84
C GLY A 219 19.03 1.31 17.16
N PRO A 220 18.57 1.22 18.42
CA PRO A 220 17.32 1.85 18.84
C PRO A 220 17.32 3.37 18.65
N THR A 221 16.15 3.92 18.32
CA THR A 221 15.91 5.36 18.20
C THR A 221 15.82 5.99 19.59
N ARG A 222 15.95 7.31 19.67
CA ARG A 222 15.72 8.04 20.92
C ARG A 222 14.31 7.75 21.43
N GLY A 223 14.17 7.62 22.75
CA GLY A 223 12.87 7.30 23.37
C GLY A 223 12.52 5.81 23.33
N ALA A 224 13.41 4.94 22.86
CA ALA A 224 13.20 3.50 22.90
C ALA A 224 12.92 3.00 24.33
N PHE A 225 12.00 2.05 24.42
CA PHE A 225 11.60 1.39 25.66
C PHE A 225 12.55 0.26 26.05
N PHE A 226 13.37 -0.19 25.08
CA PHE A 226 14.43 -1.18 25.27
C PHE A 226 15.70 -0.70 24.57
N GLU A 227 16.82 -0.71 25.30
CA GLU A 227 18.12 -0.21 24.83
C GLU A 227 18.95 -1.29 24.09
N ASP A 228 18.69 -2.56 24.36
CA ASP A 228 19.29 -3.70 23.67
C ASP A 228 18.51 -4.03 22.40
N GLU A 229 19.15 -4.44 21.30
CA GLU A 229 18.43 -4.97 20.13
C GLU A 229 18.07 -6.46 20.33
N ALA A 230 16.87 -6.86 19.91
CA ALA A 230 16.39 -8.23 19.99
C ALA A 230 15.66 -8.66 18.72
N ALA A 231 15.60 -9.97 18.47
CA ALA A 231 14.92 -10.53 17.29
C ALA A 231 13.40 -10.30 17.32
N THR A 232 12.81 -10.17 18.52
CA THR A 232 11.39 -9.88 18.72
C THR A 232 11.16 -8.78 19.74
N GLY A 233 9.98 -8.16 19.70
CA GLY A 233 9.49 -7.25 20.73
C GLY A 233 8.05 -6.82 20.45
N PRO A 234 7.39 -6.11 21.39
CA PRO A 234 6.03 -5.62 21.21
C PRO A 234 5.99 -4.44 20.24
N LEU A 235 4.82 -4.18 19.66
CA LEU A 235 4.52 -2.88 19.10
C LEU A 235 4.16 -1.96 20.28
N VAL A 236 4.78 -0.78 20.36
CA VAL A 236 4.52 0.20 21.41
C VAL A 236 4.02 1.50 20.81
N ILE A 237 2.99 2.10 21.40
CA ILE A 237 2.47 3.40 21.01
C ILE A 237 2.74 4.38 22.16
N GLN A 238 3.45 5.46 21.86
CA GLN A 238 3.78 6.48 22.85
C GLN A 238 2.53 7.23 23.30
N GLY A 239 2.30 7.26 24.61
CA GLY A 239 1.07 7.78 25.22
C GLY A 239 1.25 9.10 25.97
N ASP A 240 2.46 9.57 26.19
CA ASP A 240 2.75 10.64 27.14
C ASP A 240 2.87 12.05 26.53
N HIS A 241 2.98 12.18 25.20
CA HIS A 241 3.24 13.45 24.52
C HIS A 241 1.99 14.18 24.02
N GLY A 242 0.90 13.46 23.72
CA GLY A 242 -0.32 14.08 23.23
C GLY A 242 -1.43 13.09 22.86
N PRO A 243 -2.66 13.60 22.67
CA PRO A 243 -3.80 12.78 22.31
C PRO A 243 -3.69 12.25 20.88
N VAL A 244 -4.07 11.00 20.66
CA VAL A 244 -4.03 10.33 19.35
C VAL A 244 -5.08 9.24 19.31
N ALA A 245 -5.60 8.92 18.13
CA ALA A 245 -6.53 7.80 17.96
C ALA A 245 -6.09 6.89 16.81
N PHE A 246 -6.43 5.61 16.91
CA PHE A 246 -6.11 4.58 15.93
C PHE A 246 -7.33 3.73 15.60
N ARG A 247 -7.40 3.24 14.37
CA ARG A 247 -8.39 2.24 13.93
C ARG A 247 -7.84 1.40 12.78
N ASN A 248 -8.60 0.39 12.35
CA ASN A 248 -8.28 -0.42 11.18
C ASN A 248 -6.85 -0.99 11.20
N ILE A 249 -6.35 -1.31 12.40
CA ILE A 249 -5.02 -1.90 12.57
C ILE A 249 -5.10 -3.35 12.09
N ARG A 250 -4.28 -3.69 11.11
CA ARG A 250 -4.18 -5.05 10.57
C ARG A 250 -2.73 -5.36 10.21
N TYR A 251 -2.28 -6.57 10.50
CA TYR A 251 -0.87 -6.89 10.43
C TYR A 251 -0.59 -8.32 9.93
N LYS A 252 0.63 -8.53 9.44
CA LYS A 252 1.27 -9.83 9.26
C LYS A 252 2.57 -9.81 10.05
N ARG A 253 2.69 -10.73 11.01
CA ARG A 253 3.94 -10.94 11.77
C ARG A 253 4.72 -12.01 11.04
N HIS A 254 6.02 -11.80 10.86
CA HIS A 254 6.90 -12.83 10.35
C HIS A 254 8.12 -13.02 11.22
N PHE A 255 8.66 -14.22 11.23
CA PHE A 255 9.82 -14.58 12.03
C PHE A 255 10.87 -15.26 11.14
N ASP A 256 12.14 -15.22 11.57
CA ASP A 256 13.21 -15.91 10.84
C ASP A 256 13.06 -17.42 10.84
N GLU A 257 12.46 -17.93 11.92
CA GLU A 257 11.95 -19.28 12.05
C GLU A 257 10.49 -19.18 12.50
N PRO A 258 9.59 -19.98 11.91
CA PRO A 258 9.88 -21.18 11.14
C PRO A 258 10.08 -20.96 9.62
N ARG A 259 10.65 -21.96 8.91
CA ARG A 259 10.81 -21.95 7.43
C ARG A 259 10.18 -23.15 6.74
N LEU A 260 9.52 -22.90 5.61
CA LEU A 260 9.07 -23.93 4.68
C LEU A 260 10.25 -24.41 3.84
N GLU A 261 10.52 -25.70 3.85
CA GLU A 261 11.67 -26.28 3.16
C GLU A 261 11.26 -27.35 2.16
N LEU A 262 12.02 -27.48 1.07
CA LEU A 262 11.96 -28.65 0.20
C LEU A 262 13.09 -29.61 0.59
N ALA A 263 12.73 -30.85 0.85
CA ALA A 263 13.62 -31.96 1.14
C ALA A 263 13.47 -33.05 0.06
N ASP A 264 14.50 -33.87 -0.10
CA ASP A 264 14.51 -35.02 -1.03
C ASP A 264 14.04 -34.68 -2.45
N LEU A 265 14.44 -33.51 -2.95
CA LEU A 265 14.00 -32.99 -4.23
C LEU A 265 14.70 -33.72 -5.39
N HIS A 266 13.89 -34.41 -6.18
CA HIS A 266 14.23 -35.10 -7.41
C HIS A 266 13.73 -34.33 -8.62
N TYR A 267 14.41 -34.52 -9.75
CA TYR A 267 13.94 -34.02 -11.04
C TYR A 267 14.03 -35.10 -12.11
N GLN A 268 13.12 -35.03 -13.07
CA GLN A 268 13.18 -35.71 -14.36
C GLN A 268 13.12 -34.66 -15.46
N TYR A 269 13.94 -34.83 -16.47
CA TYR A 269 14.11 -33.95 -17.61
C TYR A 269 13.77 -34.68 -18.91
N TYR A 270 13.02 -33.99 -19.76
CA TYR A 270 12.51 -34.49 -21.01
C TYR A 270 12.83 -33.50 -22.13
N GLU A 271 13.19 -34.04 -23.30
CA GLU A 271 13.30 -33.27 -24.53
C GLU A 271 12.13 -33.62 -25.45
N ILE A 272 11.55 -32.60 -26.09
CA ILE A 272 10.37 -32.76 -26.93
C ILE A 272 10.74 -32.36 -28.36
N ASP A 273 10.34 -33.21 -29.29
CA ASP A 273 10.51 -32.98 -30.72
C ASP A 273 9.35 -32.14 -31.24
N GLY A 274 9.63 -30.86 -31.52
CA GLY A 274 8.65 -29.91 -32.05
C GLY A 274 8.11 -28.93 -31.00
N PRO A 275 7.25 -27.99 -31.43
CA PRO A 275 6.71 -26.98 -30.52
C PRO A 275 5.79 -27.65 -29.49
N ILE A 276 6.06 -27.38 -28.22
CA ILE A 276 5.19 -27.76 -27.10
C ILE A 276 4.28 -26.58 -26.76
N THR A 277 2.99 -26.83 -26.60
CA THR A 277 1.99 -25.80 -26.29
C THR A 277 1.18 -26.08 -25.04
N GLU A 278 1.37 -27.26 -24.44
CA GLU A 278 0.71 -27.76 -23.23
C GLU A 278 1.62 -28.81 -22.57
N LEU A 279 1.45 -29.06 -21.27
CA LEU A 279 2.21 -30.06 -20.54
C LEU A 279 2.01 -31.45 -21.17
N PRO A 280 3.10 -32.20 -21.40
CA PRO A 280 3.00 -33.50 -22.05
C PRO A 280 2.46 -34.55 -21.09
N ASP A 281 1.95 -35.66 -21.64
CA ASP A 281 1.78 -36.89 -20.88
C ASP A 281 3.16 -37.49 -20.56
N PHE A 282 3.68 -37.17 -19.37
CA PHE A 282 5.01 -37.59 -18.92
C PHE A 282 5.18 -39.12 -18.89
N ASP A 283 4.11 -39.90 -18.71
CA ASP A 283 4.18 -41.37 -18.70
C ASP A 283 4.46 -41.95 -20.09
N SER A 284 4.21 -41.15 -21.14
CA SER A 284 4.47 -41.52 -22.54
C SER A 284 5.88 -41.18 -23.02
N LEU A 285 6.63 -40.38 -22.24
CA LEU A 285 7.94 -39.86 -22.63
C LEU A 285 9.10 -40.68 -22.08
N GLN A 286 10.20 -40.71 -22.82
CA GLN A 286 11.46 -41.24 -22.32
C GLN A 286 12.18 -40.17 -21.48
N VAL A 287 12.52 -40.51 -20.24
CA VAL A 287 13.37 -39.67 -19.39
C VAL A 287 14.74 -39.53 -20.03
N VAL A 288 15.16 -38.29 -20.32
CA VAL A 288 16.48 -37.98 -20.89
C VAL A 288 17.53 -37.91 -19.78
N LYS A 289 17.17 -37.32 -18.65
CA LYS A 289 18.03 -37.18 -17.47
C LYS A 289 17.18 -37.13 -16.20
N GLU A 290 17.68 -37.69 -15.12
CA GLU A 290 17.07 -37.59 -13.80
C GLU A 290 18.15 -37.51 -12.71
N GLY A 291 17.77 -37.02 -11.53
CA GLY A 291 18.68 -36.92 -10.40
C GLY A 291 18.07 -36.21 -9.20
N THR A 292 18.91 -35.89 -8.22
CA THR A 292 18.58 -35.00 -7.11
C THR A 292 19.01 -33.58 -7.41
N THR A 293 18.33 -32.60 -6.81
CA THR A 293 18.65 -31.18 -6.87
C THR A 293 18.27 -30.50 -5.57
N ASP A 294 18.90 -29.37 -5.24
CA ASP A 294 18.55 -28.51 -4.10
C ASP A 294 17.83 -27.22 -4.55
N SER A 295 17.51 -27.11 -5.83
CA SER A 295 16.96 -25.90 -6.43
C SER A 295 16.05 -26.18 -7.61
N LEU A 296 15.05 -25.31 -7.79
CA LEU A 296 14.12 -25.29 -8.93
C LEU A 296 14.67 -24.52 -10.15
N VAL A 297 15.96 -24.14 -10.15
CA VAL A 297 16.60 -23.47 -11.29
C VAL A 297 16.87 -24.47 -12.42
N TYR A 298 15.87 -24.67 -13.28
CA TYR A 298 15.90 -25.68 -14.35
C TYR A 298 17.07 -25.52 -15.33
N SER A 299 17.51 -24.28 -15.58
CA SER A 299 18.60 -23.97 -16.52
C SER A 299 19.98 -24.48 -16.08
N LYS A 300 20.12 -24.95 -14.83
CA LYS A 300 21.33 -25.64 -14.35
C LYS A 300 21.29 -27.15 -14.57
N LEU A 301 20.14 -27.70 -14.93
CA LEU A 301 19.92 -29.15 -14.98
C LEU A 301 20.14 -29.74 -16.37
N SER A 302 20.08 -28.92 -17.43
CA SER A 302 20.30 -29.31 -18.83
C SER A 302 21.02 -28.23 -19.64
N GLU A 303 21.60 -28.62 -20.78
CA GLU A 303 22.22 -27.69 -21.74
C GLU A 303 21.18 -27.10 -22.71
N ARG A 304 20.15 -27.88 -23.06
CA ARG A 304 19.00 -27.45 -23.86
C ARG A 304 17.93 -26.91 -22.93
N ASN A 305 17.45 -25.70 -23.23
CA ASN A 305 16.40 -25.01 -22.47
C ASN A 305 15.12 -24.79 -23.27
N GLU A 306 15.08 -25.14 -24.55
CA GLU A 306 13.91 -24.97 -25.42
C GLU A 306 13.33 -26.32 -25.81
N GLN A 307 12.00 -26.41 -25.87
CA GLN A 307 11.24 -27.63 -26.11
C GLN A 307 11.60 -28.72 -25.11
N VAL A 308 11.53 -28.34 -23.84
CA VAL A 308 11.90 -29.19 -22.70
C VAL A 308 10.77 -29.23 -21.70
N ALA A 309 10.69 -30.33 -20.96
CA ALA A 309 9.77 -30.45 -19.83
C ALA A 309 10.50 -31.03 -18.61
N TYR A 310 9.98 -30.69 -17.44
CA TYR A 310 10.52 -31.12 -16.15
C TYR A 310 9.39 -31.61 -15.25
N VAL A 311 9.70 -32.66 -14.47
CA VAL A 311 8.94 -33.04 -13.29
C VAL A 311 9.87 -32.92 -12.11
N PHE A 312 9.54 -32.06 -11.16
CA PHE A 312 10.17 -31.99 -9.86
C PHE A 312 9.29 -32.71 -8.85
N SER A 313 9.87 -33.53 -7.99
CA SER A 313 9.15 -34.22 -6.91
C SER A 313 10.00 -34.25 -5.64
N GLY A 314 9.37 -34.18 -4.47
CA GLY A 314 10.09 -34.19 -3.20
C GLY A 314 9.14 -34.09 -2.02
N GLN A 315 9.68 -33.68 -0.88
CA GLN A 315 8.93 -33.44 0.34
C GLN A 315 8.95 -31.96 0.69
N LEU A 316 7.78 -31.40 0.93
CA LEU A 316 7.59 -30.06 1.47
C LEU A 316 7.41 -30.16 2.98
N GLN A 317 8.38 -29.64 3.73
CA GLN A 317 8.36 -29.65 5.18
C GLN A 317 7.68 -28.37 5.68
N ALA A 318 6.39 -28.46 5.99
CA ALA A 318 5.60 -27.37 6.56
C ALA A 318 5.89 -27.29 8.07
N PRO A 319 6.48 -26.19 8.55
CA PRO A 319 6.89 -26.09 9.95
C PRO A 319 5.77 -25.62 10.89
N LYS A 320 4.65 -25.14 10.32
CA LYS A 320 3.43 -24.76 11.04
C LYS A 320 2.21 -25.18 10.24
N ALA A 321 1.18 -25.64 10.94
CA ALA A 321 -0.12 -25.85 10.32
C ALA A 321 -0.77 -24.51 9.96
N GLY A 322 -1.53 -24.47 8.86
CA GLY A 322 -2.29 -23.29 8.43
C GLY A 322 -2.33 -23.13 6.91
N ASP A 323 -2.75 -21.96 6.47
CA ASP A 323 -2.90 -21.64 5.05
C ASP A 323 -1.55 -21.25 4.43
N TYR A 324 -1.24 -21.88 3.30
CA TYR A 324 -0.08 -21.58 2.47
C TYR A 324 -0.54 -21.16 1.09
N LEU A 325 -0.07 -20.00 0.64
CA LEU A 325 -0.29 -19.49 -0.69
C LEU A 325 0.97 -19.72 -1.52
N PHE A 326 0.88 -20.54 -2.57
CA PHE A 326 1.95 -20.70 -3.55
C PHE A 326 1.68 -19.82 -4.76
N THR A 327 2.72 -19.20 -5.31
CA THR A 327 2.66 -18.49 -6.60
C THR A 327 3.77 -19.01 -7.50
N VAL A 328 3.40 -19.58 -8.64
CA VAL A 328 4.35 -20.05 -9.66
C VAL A 328 4.36 -19.02 -10.79
N TYR A 329 5.54 -18.48 -11.07
CA TYR A 329 5.81 -17.74 -12.30
C TYR A 329 6.49 -18.70 -13.26
N SER A 330 5.88 -18.93 -14.42
CA SER A 330 6.45 -19.75 -15.49
C SER A 330 6.33 -19.03 -16.82
N ASP A 331 7.34 -19.17 -17.67
CA ASP A 331 7.20 -18.94 -19.11
C ASP A 331 6.73 -20.25 -19.72
N ASP A 332 5.57 -20.23 -20.38
CA ASP A 332 4.76 -21.41 -20.70
C ASP A 332 4.33 -22.25 -19.47
N GLY A 333 3.94 -23.51 -19.69
CA GLY A 333 3.05 -24.21 -18.78
C GLY A 333 3.69 -24.75 -17.51
N SER A 334 2.97 -24.63 -16.38
CA SER A 334 3.31 -25.32 -15.13
C SER A 334 2.10 -25.75 -14.31
N GLN A 335 2.25 -26.82 -13.51
CA GLN A 335 1.25 -27.25 -12.54
C GLN A 335 1.92 -27.63 -11.22
N LEU A 336 1.35 -27.18 -10.10
CA LEU A 336 1.84 -27.53 -8.76
C LEU A 336 0.83 -28.43 -8.05
N PHE A 337 1.33 -29.53 -7.52
CA PHE A 337 0.60 -30.50 -6.74
C PHE A 337 1.21 -30.63 -5.35
N ILE A 338 0.36 -30.66 -4.32
CA ILE A 338 0.75 -30.93 -2.94
C ILE A 338 -0.14 -32.06 -2.41
N ASN A 339 0.44 -33.11 -1.83
CA ASN A 339 -0.28 -34.33 -1.39
C ASN A 339 -1.14 -34.96 -2.52
N GLY A 340 -0.70 -34.81 -3.78
CA GLY A 340 -1.42 -35.28 -4.96
C GLY A 340 -2.59 -34.39 -5.42
N GLU A 341 -2.95 -33.34 -4.65
CA GLU A 341 -3.94 -32.35 -5.04
C GLU A 341 -3.29 -31.27 -5.91
N MET A 342 -3.87 -30.99 -7.08
CA MET A 342 -3.44 -29.87 -7.94
C MET A 342 -3.94 -28.55 -7.36
N ILE A 343 -3.02 -27.72 -6.88
CA ILE A 343 -3.38 -26.45 -6.21
C ILE A 343 -3.34 -25.25 -7.16
N LEU A 344 -2.62 -25.35 -8.27
CA LEU A 344 -2.66 -24.37 -9.36
C LEU A 344 -2.34 -25.04 -10.69
N ASP A 345 -3.05 -24.59 -11.72
CA ASP A 345 -2.86 -24.96 -13.12
C ASP A 345 -2.56 -23.69 -13.92
N ASN A 346 -1.32 -23.62 -14.41
CA ASN A 346 -0.81 -22.58 -15.28
C ASN A 346 -0.34 -23.23 -16.59
N ASP A 347 -1.04 -24.24 -17.10
CA ASP A 347 -0.68 -24.90 -18.35
C ASP A 347 -1.00 -24.02 -19.58
N GLY A 348 -0.34 -24.32 -20.69
CA GLY A 348 -0.47 -23.63 -21.96
C GLY A 348 0.75 -22.81 -22.34
N LYS A 349 0.78 -22.37 -23.59
CA LYS A 349 1.80 -21.43 -24.09
C LYS A 349 1.44 -20.00 -23.67
N HIS A 350 2.30 -19.34 -22.91
CA HIS A 350 2.10 -17.97 -22.45
C HIS A 350 3.44 -17.33 -22.04
N ASP A 351 3.45 -16.00 -21.91
CA ASP A 351 4.62 -15.27 -21.41
C ASP A 351 4.85 -15.57 -19.91
N TYR A 352 5.92 -15.01 -19.32
CA TYR A 352 6.23 -15.15 -17.90
C TYR A 352 5.16 -14.54 -16.99
N GLU A 353 4.17 -15.36 -16.62
CA GLU A 353 2.97 -14.95 -15.91
C GLU A 353 2.80 -15.74 -14.60
N PRO A 354 2.29 -15.12 -13.52
CA PRO A 354 2.05 -15.81 -12.26
C PRO A 354 0.69 -16.51 -12.20
N LYS A 355 0.66 -17.68 -11.56
CA LYS A 355 -0.54 -18.33 -11.07
C LYS A 355 -0.41 -18.68 -9.59
N SER A 356 -1.47 -18.43 -8.83
CA SER A 356 -1.51 -18.72 -7.39
C SER A 356 -2.44 -19.88 -7.05
N GLY A 357 -2.07 -20.64 -6.01
CA GLY A 357 -2.86 -21.71 -5.41
C GLY A 357 -2.79 -21.67 -3.90
N LEU A 358 -3.94 -21.80 -3.23
CA LEU A 358 -4.06 -21.79 -1.77
C LEU A 358 -4.30 -23.22 -1.28
N ILE A 359 -3.59 -23.65 -0.24
CA ILE A 359 -3.79 -24.95 0.42
C ILE A 359 -3.61 -24.82 1.93
N ASN A 360 -4.40 -25.56 2.69
CA ASN A 360 -4.19 -25.72 4.13
C ASN A 360 -3.27 -26.92 4.39
N LEU A 361 -2.13 -26.70 5.03
CA LEU A 361 -1.17 -27.74 5.38
C LEU A 361 -1.21 -28.03 6.88
N THR A 362 -0.97 -29.29 7.23
CA THR A 362 -0.64 -29.65 8.62
C THR A 362 0.83 -29.34 8.89
N GLU A 363 1.24 -29.31 10.15
CA GLU A 363 2.67 -29.33 10.48
C GLU A 363 3.24 -30.71 10.10
N GLY A 364 4.33 -30.73 9.34
CA GLY A 364 4.97 -31.98 8.91
C GLY A 364 5.35 -32.03 7.44
N SER A 365 5.63 -33.24 6.98
CA SER A 365 6.04 -33.55 5.61
C SER A 365 4.82 -33.70 4.71
N HIS A 366 4.90 -33.12 3.51
CA HIS A 366 3.88 -33.17 2.49
C HIS A 366 4.50 -33.53 1.13
N ASP A 367 3.82 -34.36 0.34
CA ASP A 367 4.33 -34.68 -0.99
C ASP A 367 4.29 -33.43 -1.87
N PHE A 368 5.41 -33.11 -2.51
CA PHE A 368 5.55 -31.99 -3.44
C PHE A 368 5.75 -32.52 -4.86
N ARG A 369 5.02 -31.98 -5.83
CA ARG A 369 5.28 -32.23 -7.25
C ARG A 369 4.99 -30.98 -8.09
N LEU A 370 5.97 -30.56 -8.90
CA LEU A 370 5.85 -29.44 -9.84
C LEU A 370 6.17 -29.94 -11.25
N THR A 371 5.26 -29.76 -12.18
CA THR A 371 5.50 -29.98 -13.61
C THR A 371 5.68 -28.65 -14.32
N TYR A 372 6.55 -28.62 -15.32
CA TYR A 372 6.87 -27.41 -16.09
C TYR A 372 7.29 -27.79 -17.49
N PHE A 373 6.95 -26.97 -18.49
CA PHE A 373 7.59 -27.01 -19.79
C PHE A 373 8.00 -25.63 -20.27
N ASN A 374 8.99 -25.59 -21.16
CA ASN A 374 9.38 -24.39 -21.87
C ASN A 374 9.43 -24.67 -23.38
N ASN A 375 8.74 -23.85 -24.18
CA ASN A 375 8.73 -23.96 -25.63
C ASN A 375 9.95 -23.27 -26.23
N ASN A 376 9.99 -21.93 -26.24
CA ASN A 376 11.06 -21.14 -26.86
C ASN A 376 11.23 -19.80 -26.14
N TRP A 377 12.48 -19.30 -26.03
CA TRP A 377 12.79 -17.99 -25.42
C TRP A 377 12.41 -17.80 -23.94
N GLY A 378 12.18 -18.91 -23.21
CA GLY A 378 11.98 -19.05 -21.76
C GLY A 378 12.57 -17.97 -20.84
N GLN A 379 11.73 -17.16 -20.18
CA GLN A 379 12.16 -16.21 -19.15
C GLN A 379 12.41 -16.85 -17.77
N GLY A 380 11.80 -18.00 -17.46
CA GLY A 380 12.11 -18.70 -16.21
C GLY A 380 10.99 -19.56 -15.62
N LEU A 381 11.33 -20.21 -14.50
CA LEU A 381 10.41 -20.85 -13.56
C LEU A 381 10.80 -20.36 -12.17
N THR A 382 9.84 -19.85 -11.39
CA THR A 382 10.08 -19.42 -10.01
C THR A 382 8.85 -19.69 -9.17
N VAL A 383 9.04 -20.35 -8.05
CA VAL A 383 7.99 -20.63 -7.08
C VAL A 383 8.19 -19.72 -5.88
N TYR A 384 7.16 -19.01 -5.48
CA TYR A 384 7.06 -18.28 -4.23
C TYR A 384 6.05 -18.97 -3.32
N PHE A 385 6.21 -18.76 -2.03
CA PHE A 385 5.20 -19.08 -1.04
C PHE A 385 5.04 -17.95 -0.03
N GLU A 386 3.86 -17.87 0.57
CA GLU A 386 3.56 -17.16 1.82
C GLU A 386 2.86 -18.17 2.75
N GLY A 387 3.12 -18.12 4.06
CA GLY A 387 2.56 -19.08 5.00
C GLY A 387 2.39 -18.51 6.40
N PRO A 388 1.94 -19.31 7.38
CA PRO A 388 1.68 -18.86 8.73
C PRO A 388 2.95 -18.28 9.37
N GLU A 389 2.92 -16.98 9.63
CA GLU A 389 4.05 -16.21 10.17
C GLU A 389 5.33 -16.23 9.31
N MET A 390 5.18 -16.48 8.02
CA MET A 390 6.27 -16.50 7.04
C MET A 390 6.00 -15.49 5.95
N LYS A 391 6.98 -14.61 5.71
CA LYS A 391 6.85 -13.61 4.64
C LYS A 391 6.87 -14.28 3.28
N ARG A 392 6.24 -13.63 2.30
CA ARG A 392 6.30 -14.06 0.90
C ARG A 392 7.76 -14.16 0.45
N GLN A 393 8.19 -15.34 0.07
CA GLN A 393 9.58 -15.59 -0.33
C GLN A 393 9.69 -16.74 -1.35
N PRO A 394 10.81 -16.85 -2.08
CA PRO A 394 11.01 -17.91 -3.05
C PRO A 394 11.13 -19.28 -2.36
N LEU A 395 10.42 -20.29 -2.88
CA LEU A 395 10.59 -21.70 -2.51
C LEU A 395 11.84 -22.22 -3.24
N VAL A 396 12.99 -22.16 -2.55
CA VAL A 396 14.32 -22.60 -3.01
C VAL A 396 14.68 -22.23 -4.47
N SER A 397 14.91 -20.94 -4.65
CA SER A 397 15.90 -20.44 -5.60
C SER A 397 16.56 -19.21 -5.00
N ARG A 398 17.90 -19.14 -5.03
CA ARG A 398 18.55 -17.82 -4.97
C ARG A 398 18.23 -17.16 -6.30
N ILE A 399 17.13 -16.40 -6.34
CA ILE A 399 16.82 -15.55 -7.48
C ILE A 399 18.08 -14.73 -7.78
N PRO A 400 18.51 -14.63 -9.05
CA PRO A 400 19.48 -13.63 -9.41
C PRO A 400 19.05 -12.32 -8.77
N LYS A 401 19.95 -11.60 -8.10
CA LYS A 401 19.66 -10.21 -7.75
C LYS A 401 19.30 -9.53 -9.07
N TYR A 402 18.00 -9.36 -9.34
CA TYR A 402 17.58 -8.34 -10.25
C TYR A 402 18.13 -7.10 -9.59
N SER A 403 19.22 -6.57 -10.15
CA SER A 403 19.55 -5.17 -9.94
C SER A 403 18.24 -4.47 -10.23
N ARG A 404 17.61 -3.86 -9.23
CA ARG A 404 16.66 -2.80 -9.48
C ARG A 404 17.40 -1.92 -10.49
N ARG A 405 16.97 -1.95 -11.76
CA ARG A 405 17.51 -1.00 -12.72
C ARG A 405 17.09 0.32 -12.12
N ASP A 406 18.06 1.15 -11.77
CA ASP A 406 17.80 2.53 -11.39
C ASP A 406 16.89 3.11 -12.47
N ARG A 407 15.61 3.22 -12.13
CA ARG A 407 14.63 3.78 -13.02
C ARG A 407 14.82 5.28 -12.88
N PRO A 408 15.26 6.00 -13.92
CA PRO A 408 15.42 7.43 -13.82
C PRO A 408 14.05 8.04 -13.54
N GLN A 409 13.96 8.88 -12.51
CA GLN A 409 12.77 9.70 -12.27
C GLN A 409 12.76 10.85 -13.26
N LEU A 410 11.69 10.96 -14.03
CA LEU A 410 11.39 12.08 -14.91
C LEU A 410 10.39 12.95 -14.17
N ILE A 411 10.91 14.01 -13.56
CA ILE A 411 10.13 14.99 -12.80
C ILE A 411 9.86 16.22 -13.67
N VAL A 412 8.62 16.73 -13.62
CA VAL A 412 8.25 18.03 -14.17
C VAL A 412 8.07 18.97 -13.00
N GLU A 413 8.81 20.09 -13.02
CA GLU A 413 8.65 21.20 -12.09
C GLU A 413 8.23 22.46 -12.88
N PRO A 414 7.24 23.24 -12.39
CA PRO A 414 6.78 24.46 -13.04
C PRO A 414 7.71 25.64 -12.73
N ASP A 415 8.96 25.54 -13.18
CA ASP A 415 9.98 26.57 -12.97
C ASP A 415 9.80 27.72 -13.98
N GLY A 416 9.31 28.86 -13.50
CA GLY A 416 9.22 30.10 -14.28
C GLY A 416 7.89 30.37 -14.99
N GLY A 417 6.93 29.44 -14.91
CA GLY A 417 5.56 29.62 -15.40
C GLY A 417 4.70 28.35 -15.20
N PRO A 418 3.37 28.45 -15.32
CA PRO A 418 2.51 27.28 -15.24
C PRO A 418 2.84 26.24 -16.32
N GLU A 419 2.88 24.97 -15.92
CA GLU A 419 3.12 23.83 -16.80
C GLU A 419 1.85 23.00 -17.00
N MET A 420 1.55 22.59 -18.24
CA MET A 420 0.37 21.79 -18.56
C MET A 420 0.76 20.44 -19.15
N VAL A 421 0.47 19.37 -18.43
CA VAL A 421 0.71 18.00 -18.88
C VAL A 421 -0.63 17.32 -19.21
N ARG A 422 -0.85 16.98 -20.48
CA ARG A 422 -1.92 16.05 -20.86
C ARG A 422 -1.52 14.65 -20.38
N SER A 423 -2.22 14.20 -19.36
CA SER A 423 -1.83 13.03 -18.55
C SER A 423 -2.94 11.98 -18.51
N PHE A 424 -2.59 10.84 -17.92
CA PHE A 424 -3.56 9.88 -17.38
C PHE A 424 -3.40 9.87 -15.86
N VAL A 425 -4.51 9.83 -15.14
CA VAL A 425 -4.49 9.76 -13.67
C VAL A 425 -5.47 8.69 -13.21
N MET A 426 -5.16 8.06 -12.08
CA MET A 426 -6.16 7.27 -11.36
C MET A 426 -7.01 8.23 -10.54
N TYR A 427 -8.33 8.08 -10.61
CA TYR A 427 -9.28 8.82 -9.78
C TYR A 427 -10.33 7.83 -9.29
N LYS A 428 -10.46 7.69 -7.96
CA LYS A 428 -11.39 6.73 -7.33
C LYS A 428 -11.30 5.30 -7.89
N GLY A 429 -10.09 4.84 -8.21
CA GLY A 429 -9.85 3.50 -8.76
C GLY A 429 -10.03 3.37 -10.28
N GLU A 430 -10.41 4.43 -10.99
CA GLU A 430 -10.55 4.43 -12.44
C GLU A 430 -9.43 5.23 -13.13
N LYS A 431 -8.86 4.67 -14.20
CA LYS A 431 -7.89 5.39 -15.04
C LYS A 431 -8.62 6.37 -15.95
N LEU A 432 -8.47 7.66 -15.68
CA LEU A 432 -8.99 8.72 -16.53
C LEU A 432 -7.94 9.16 -17.55
N THR A 433 -8.30 9.04 -18.83
CA THR A 433 -7.36 9.27 -19.96
C THR A 433 -7.46 10.65 -20.62
N HIS A 434 -8.48 11.42 -20.24
CA HIS A 434 -8.78 12.72 -20.84
C HIS A 434 -8.67 13.81 -19.79
N VAL A 435 -7.51 13.88 -19.16
CA VAL A 435 -7.23 14.87 -18.12
C VAL A 435 -6.10 15.79 -18.55
N MET A 436 -6.01 16.93 -17.88
CA MET A 436 -4.86 17.82 -17.91
C MET A 436 -4.46 18.14 -16.48
N SER A 437 -3.21 17.86 -16.13
CA SER A 437 -2.59 18.29 -14.88
C SER A 437 -1.87 19.61 -15.14
N VAL A 438 -2.07 20.58 -14.26
CA VAL A 438 -1.51 21.92 -14.33
C VAL A 438 -0.68 22.16 -13.08
N GLY A 439 0.59 22.48 -13.29
CA GLY A 439 1.52 22.81 -12.22
C GLY A 439 1.73 24.31 -12.18
N ASP A 440 1.35 25.00 -11.11
CA ASP A 440 1.63 26.42 -10.94
C ASP A 440 2.93 26.67 -10.15
N PRO A 441 3.73 27.70 -10.49
CA PRO A 441 4.96 28.06 -9.75
C PRO A 441 4.72 28.46 -8.29
N SER A 442 3.49 28.80 -7.90
CA SER A 442 3.13 28.98 -6.48
C SER A 442 3.24 27.70 -5.64
N GLY A 443 3.42 26.55 -6.29
CA GLY A 443 3.44 25.23 -5.67
C GLY A 443 2.06 24.61 -5.51
N LEU A 444 0.98 25.28 -5.93
CA LEU A 444 -0.37 24.71 -5.97
C LEU A 444 -0.65 24.13 -7.36
N HIS A 445 -1.01 22.86 -7.39
CA HIS A 445 -1.17 22.09 -8.62
C HIS A 445 -2.53 21.43 -8.65
N TYR A 446 -3.03 21.14 -9.85
CA TYR A 446 -4.35 20.54 -9.99
C TYR A 446 -4.47 19.66 -11.23
N THR A 447 -5.49 18.81 -11.26
CA THR A 447 -5.88 18.04 -12.44
C THR A 447 -7.35 18.27 -12.77
N VAL A 448 -7.64 18.54 -14.04
CA VAL A 448 -8.99 18.70 -14.58
C VAL A 448 -9.36 17.53 -15.48
N ASP A 449 -10.56 16.98 -15.32
CA ASP A 449 -11.18 16.09 -16.32
C ASP A 449 -11.74 16.93 -17.47
N LEU A 450 -11.08 16.86 -18.62
CA LEU A 450 -11.49 17.63 -19.79
C LEU A 450 -12.85 17.18 -20.33
N ARG A 451 -13.35 15.99 -19.99
CA ARG A 451 -14.67 15.53 -20.44
C ARG A 451 -15.80 15.96 -19.51
N ARG A 452 -15.50 16.25 -18.24
CA ARG A 452 -16.46 16.74 -17.24
C ARG A 452 -16.35 18.24 -16.96
N GLY A 453 -15.22 18.85 -17.32
CA GLY A 453 -14.88 20.22 -16.94
C GLY A 453 -14.64 20.40 -15.45
N SER A 454 -14.37 19.32 -14.73
CA SER A 454 -14.26 19.33 -13.28
C SER A 454 -12.82 19.23 -12.82
N LEU A 455 -12.47 20.05 -11.83
CA LEU A 455 -11.33 19.80 -10.95
C LEU A 455 -11.51 18.43 -10.29
N LEU A 456 -10.56 17.51 -10.49
CA LEU A 456 -10.55 16.16 -9.93
C LEU A 456 -9.78 16.09 -8.60
N GLN A 457 -8.63 16.76 -8.59
CA GLN A 457 -7.69 16.75 -7.48
C GLN A 457 -6.81 18.00 -7.53
N PHE A 458 -6.33 18.42 -6.37
CA PHE A 458 -5.33 19.46 -6.22
C PHE A 458 -4.35 19.10 -5.11
N TRP A 459 -3.12 19.59 -5.20
CA TRP A 459 -2.06 19.33 -4.22
C TRP A 459 -1.12 20.50 -4.12
N ARG A 460 -0.40 20.60 -3.00
CA ARG A 460 0.62 21.63 -2.76
C ARG A 460 1.98 20.98 -2.56
N GLY A 461 3.03 21.47 -3.23
CA GLY A 461 4.39 20.94 -3.11
C GLY A 461 5.09 20.84 -4.46
N GLY A 462 5.72 19.69 -4.75
CA GLY A 462 6.25 19.39 -6.07
C GLY A 462 5.15 19.00 -7.05
N PHE A 463 5.35 19.25 -8.34
CA PHE A 463 4.30 19.05 -9.33
C PHE A 463 4.08 17.58 -9.68
N ALA A 464 4.95 16.95 -10.47
CA ALA A 464 4.63 15.63 -11.00
C ALA A 464 5.83 14.74 -11.37
N ASP A 465 5.74 13.47 -11.00
CA ASP A 465 6.52 12.38 -11.61
C ASP A 465 5.76 11.85 -12.84
N VAL A 466 6.39 11.95 -14.00
CA VAL A 466 5.85 11.52 -15.31
C VAL A 466 6.64 10.34 -15.88
N THR A 467 7.44 9.66 -15.06
CA THR A 467 8.29 8.54 -15.47
C THR A 467 7.48 7.43 -16.15
N GLU A 468 6.31 7.08 -15.61
CA GLU A 468 5.43 6.08 -16.23
C GLU A 468 4.98 6.48 -17.63
N MET A 469 4.81 7.77 -17.89
CA MET A 469 4.35 8.27 -19.18
C MET A 469 5.47 8.29 -20.23
N TRP A 470 6.69 8.62 -19.83
CA TRP A 470 7.76 8.99 -20.78
C TRP A 470 8.94 8.02 -20.81
N TYR A 471 9.22 7.30 -19.72
CA TYR A 471 10.31 6.33 -19.68
C TYR A 471 9.82 4.94 -20.11
N GLN A 472 10.35 4.44 -21.25
CA GLN A 472 10.09 3.10 -21.80
C GLN A 472 8.61 2.75 -22.11
N ARG A 473 7.66 3.65 -21.82
CA ARG A 473 6.25 3.67 -22.26
C ARG A 473 5.48 2.34 -22.02
N GLY A 474 5.69 1.71 -20.87
CA GLY A 474 4.86 0.60 -20.38
C GLY A 474 3.58 1.09 -19.69
N GLU A 475 2.62 0.20 -19.42
CA GLU A 475 1.50 0.50 -18.50
C GLU A 475 2.02 0.66 -17.06
N PRO A 476 1.46 1.58 -16.24
CA PRO A 476 0.15 2.20 -16.40
C PRO A 476 0.13 3.61 -17.04
N GLN A 477 1.27 4.20 -17.40
CA GLN A 477 1.36 5.55 -18.03
C GLN A 477 0.67 6.67 -17.23
N LEU A 478 0.86 6.70 -15.91
CA LEU A 478 0.23 7.68 -15.04
C LEU A 478 1.12 8.89 -14.78
N LEU A 479 0.50 10.06 -14.66
CA LEU A 479 1.11 11.18 -13.94
C LEU A 479 0.88 10.96 -12.45
N GLN A 480 1.94 11.04 -11.65
CA GLN A 480 1.87 10.90 -10.20
C GLN A 480 2.19 12.24 -9.53
N PRO A 481 1.27 12.79 -8.71
CA PRO A 481 1.56 13.95 -7.88
C PRO A 481 2.74 13.68 -6.92
N LEU A 482 3.67 14.63 -6.85
CA LEU A 482 4.84 14.57 -5.93
C LEU A 482 4.51 15.02 -4.50
N ALA A 483 3.27 15.42 -4.25
CA ALA A 483 2.76 15.69 -2.92
C ALA A 483 1.41 15.01 -2.71
N MET A 484 0.85 15.16 -1.51
CA MET A 484 -0.46 14.60 -1.16
C MET A 484 -1.57 15.35 -1.90
N GLU A 485 -2.36 14.61 -2.68
CA GLU A 485 -3.55 15.10 -3.36
C GLU A 485 -4.79 15.11 -2.48
N VAL A 486 -5.57 16.19 -2.62
CA VAL A 486 -6.94 16.27 -2.16
C VAL A 486 -7.84 16.02 -3.37
N GLU A 487 -8.50 14.87 -3.37
CA GLU A 487 -9.54 14.55 -4.37
C GLU A 487 -10.84 15.32 -4.07
N THR A 488 -11.50 15.79 -5.12
CA THR A 488 -12.80 16.46 -5.05
C THR A 488 -13.92 15.50 -5.47
N ASN A 489 -15.17 15.95 -5.40
CA ASN A 489 -16.28 15.26 -6.07
C ASN A 489 -16.35 15.75 -7.53
N ALA A 490 -15.92 14.91 -8.48
CA ALA A 490 -15.87 15.21 -9.91
C ALA A 490 -17.25 15.44 -10.55
N GLY A 491 -17.84 16.62 -10.30
CA GLY A 491 -19.13 17.03 -10.86
C GLY A 491 -19.08 17.33 -12.36
N LEU A 492 -20.19 17.78 -12.93
CA LEU A 492 -20.24 18.25 -14.31
C LEU A 492 -20.26 19.78 -14.34
N LEU A 493 -19.34 20.38 -15.10
CA LEU A 493 -19.26 21.83 -15.28
C LEU A 493 -20.53 22.42 -15.91
N GLY A 494 -21.16 21.66 -16.81
CA GLY A 494 -22.40 22.07 -17.45
C GLY A 494 -23.19 20.89 -18.00
N ALA A 495 -24.51 21.02 -17.99
CA ALA A 495 -25.44 20.03 -18.52
C ALA A 495 -26.66 20.70 -19.16
N GLU A 496 -27.31 20.01 -20.09
CA GLU A 496 -28.63 20.38 -20.58
C GLU A 496 -29.70 19.80 -19.66
N LEU A 497 -30.64 20.65 -19.21
CA LEU A 497 -31.77 20.23 -18.40
C LEU A 497 -33.02 20.15 -19.27
N SER A 498 -33.84 19.11 -19.04
CA SER A 498 -35.11 18.92 -19.75
C SER A 498 -36.19 19.94 -19.36
N SER A 499 -36.03 20.59 -18.20
CA SER A 499 -36.86 21.70 -17.72
C SER A 499 -36.08 22.54 -16.71
N ALA A 500 -36.59 23.74 -16.38
CA ALA A 500 -35.97 24.63 -15.39
C ALA A 500 -35.91 24.02 -13.97
N ASP A 501 -36.84 23.13 -13.65
CA ASP A 501 -36.91 22.40 -12.37
C ASP A 501 -36.30 21.00 -12.45
N GLY A 502 -35.56 20.70 -13.53
CA GLY A 502 -34.94 19.39 -13.75
C GLY A 502 -33.80 19.10 -12.76
N VAL A 503 -33.66 17.84 -12.37
CA VAL A 503 -32.54 17.39 -11.52
C VAL A 503 -31.22 17.54 -12.30
N TYR A 504 -30.22 18.16 -11.68
CA TYR A 504 -28.89 18.29 -12.28
C TYR A 504 -28.24 16.89 -12.38
N PRO A 505 -27.77 16.47 -13.57
CA PRO A 505 -27.17 15.16 -13.72
C PRO A 505 -25.83 15.09 -12.97
N LEU A 506 -25.61 13.96 -12.28
CA LEU A 506 -24.34 13.65 -11.62
C LEU A 506 -23.44 12.79 -12.51
N GLU A 507 -24.03 12.07 -13.47
CA GLU A 507 -23.34 11.18 -14.39
C GLU A 507 -23.10 11.82 -15.75
N ARG A 508 -21.97 11.49 -16.35
CA ARG A 508 -21.54 12.06 -17.63
C ARG A 508 -22.45 11.61 -18.79
N GLY A 509 -22.85 12.57 -19.63
CA GLY A 509 -23.40 12.35 -20.97
C GLY A 509 -22.54 13.01 -22.07
N ASP A 510 -23.08 13.08 -23.29
CA ASP A 510 -22.39 13.66 -24.46
C ASP A 510 -22.65 15.17 -24.67
N ALA A 511 -23.44 15.79 -23.79
CA ALA A 511 -23.88 17.18 -23.92
C ALA A 511 -22.75 18.19 -23.72
N LEU A 512 -21.83 17.93 -22.78
CA LEU A 512 -20.67 18.77 -22.53
C LEU A 512 -19.51 18.36 -23.43
N GLN A 513 -19.06 19.28 -24.27
CA GLN A 513 -17.98 19.04 -25.22
C GLN A 513 -16.84 20.01 -24.98
N PHE A 514 -15.69 19.47 -24.57
CA PHE A 514 -14.43 20.22 -24.60
C PHE A 514 -14.11 20.69 -26.02
N LYS A 515 -13.64 21.93 -26.14
CA LYS A 515 -13.27 22.53 -27.43
C LYS A 515 -11.78 22.79 -27.51
N ALA A 516 -11.28 23.60 -26.59
CA ALA A 516 -9.90 24.03 -26.55
C ALA A 516 -9.57 24.56 -25.14
N TYR A 517 -8.33 24.97 -24.95
CA TYR A 517 -7.96 25.86 -23.85
C TYR A 517 -7.15 27.01 -24.45
N ASP A 518 -7.34 28.20 -23.90
CA ASP A 518 -6.49 29.36 -24.15
C ASP A 518 -5.54 29.56 -22.98
N ILE A 519 -4.50 30.37 -23.15
CA ILE A 519 -3.57 30.74 -22.08
C ILE A 519 -3.85 32.18 -21.68
N ASN A 520 -4.11 32.42 -20.39
CA ASN A 520 -4.34 33.77 -19.86
C ASN A 520 -3.02 34.56 -19.72
N GLU A 521 -3.12 35.82 -19.30
CA GLU A 521 -1.96 36.72 -19.18
C GLU A 521 -0.89 36.26 -18.17
N VAL A 522 -1.24 35.36 -17.25
CA VAL A 522 -0.33 34.79 -16.24
C VAL A 522 0.11 33.36 -16.58
N GLY A 523 -0.18 32.88 -17.79
CA GLY A 523 0.29 31.58 -18.28
C GLY A 523 -0.60 30.38 -17.94
N GLN A 524 -1.74 30.59 -17.26
CA GLN A 524 -2.64 29.52 -16.84
C GLN A 524 -3.69 29.17 -17.91
N PRO A 525 -4.15 27.90 -17.99
CA PRO A 525 -5.14 27.49 -18.98
C PRO A 525 -6.56 27.95 -18.61
N VAL A 526 -7.26 28.52 -19.60
CA VAL A 526 -8.70 28.80 -19.58
C VAL A 526 -9.39 27.79 -20.48
N PHE A 527 -10.11 26.85 -19.90
CA PHE A 527 -10.75 25.74 -20.59
C PHE A 527 -12.07 26.16 -21.22
N GLN A 528 -12.26 25.81 -22.49
CA GLN A 528 -13.43 26.18 -23.28
C GLN A 528 -14.29 24.95 -23.59
N TYR A 529 -15.58 25.06 -23.29
CA TYR A 529 -16.57 24.00 -23.49
C TYR A 529 -17.79 24.51 -24.26
N LYS A 530 -18.54 23.57 -24.83
CA LYS A 530 -19.85 23.80 -25.42
C LYS A 530 -20.87 22.87 -24.79
N VAL A 531 -22.03 23.43 -24.44
CA VAL A 531 -23.23 22.70 -24.01
C VAL A 531 -24.41 23.28 -24.78
N GLY A 532 -25.01 22.50 -25.67
CA GLY A 532 -26.07 22.98 -26.56
C GLY A 532 -25.62 24.17 -27.42
N ALA A 533 -26.32 25.30 -27.29
CA ALA A 533 -25.95 26.56 -27.95
C ALA A 533 -24.99 27.44 -27.11
N SER A 534 -24.74 27.08 -25.86
CA SER A 534 -23.93 27.87 -24.92
C SER A 534 -22.45 27.51 -25.03
N LEU A 535 -21.61 28.52 -24.88
CA LEU A 535 -20.17 28.38 -24.66
C LEU A 535 -19.87 28.66 -23.19
N LEU A 536 -19.04 27.82 -22.59
CA LEU A 536 -18.61 27.94 -21.20
C LEU A 536 -17.09 28.08 -21.18
N SER A 537 -16.58 28.95 -20.33
CA SER A 537 -15.16 29.08 -20.03
C SER A 537 -14.93 28.87 -18.55
N ASP A 538 -13.95 28.07 -18.18
CA ASP A 538 -13.60 27.80 -16.78
C ASP A 538 -12.08 27.87 -16.58
N HIS A 539 -11.63 28.32 -15.41
CA HIS A 539 -10.22 28.36 -15.05
C HIS A 539 -10.05 28.22 -13.54
N TYR A 540 -8.91 27.66 -13.14
CA TYR A 540 -8.55 27.49 -11.74
C TYR A 540 -7.28 28.27 -11.51
N GLN A 541 -7.25 29.06 -10.44
CA GLN A 541 -6.06 29.79 -10.03
C GLN A 541 -5.92 29.70 -8.50
N PRO A 542 -4.69 29.63 -7.98
CA PRO A 542 -4.45 29.77 -6.55
C PRO A 542 -4.97 31.12 -6.03
N GLY A 543 -5.41 31.17 -4.77
CA GLY A 543 -5.69 32.44 -4.09
C GLY A 543 -4.42 33.30 -3.94
N GLU A 544 -4.57 34.60 -3.68
CA GLU A 544 -3.44 35.52 -3.45
C GLU A 544 -2.57 35.11 -2.24
N ASP A 545 -3.14 34.35 -1.29
CA ASP A 545 -2.46 33.78 -0.13
C ASP A 545 -1.90 32.37 -0.37
N GLY A 546 -1.95 31.88 -1.63
CA GLY A 546 -1.51 30.54 -2.01
C GLY A 546 -2.39 29.42 -1.46
N ARG A 547 -3.63 29.72 -1.05
CA ARG A 547 -4.64 28.75 -0.60
C ARG A 547 -5.65 28.39 -1.69
#